data_AF-A0A972LL44-F1
#
_entry.id   AF-A0A972LL44-F1
#
_cell.length_a   1.000
_cell.length_b   1.000
_cell.length_c   1.000
_cell.angle_alpha   90.00
_cell.angle_beta   90.00
_cell.angle_gamma   90.00
#
_symmetry.space_group_name_H-M   'P 1'
#
loop_
_entity.id
_entity.type
_entity.pdbx_description
1 polymer ?
#
loop_
_entity_poly.entity_id
_entity_poly.type
_entity_poly.pdbx_seq_one_letter_code
_entity_poly.pdbx_strand_id
1 'polypeptide(L)'
;SALIKTLEQHNIFAASGSSCSTDALKISPVLTAMGLPGNVAQGGIVFSFGLQTTTAEIEQVISVFPACVSRIRQVSPLFAERLAETTKT
;
A
#
# COMPACT_ATOMS: atom_id res chain seq x y z
N SER A 1 0.81 -7.32 -5.26
CA SER A 1 0.55 -5.86 -5.17
C SER A 1 1.66 -5.11 -5.90
N ALA A 2 1.32 -4.14 -6.76
CA ALA A 2 2.31 -3.38 -7.55
C ALA A 2 3.26 -2.55 -6.66
N LEU A 3 2.73 -1.97 -5.58
CA LEU A 3 3.51 -1.12 -4.66
C LEU A 3 4.57 -1.91 -3.89
N ILE A 4 4.24 -3.11 -3.40
CA ILE A 4 5.22 -3.98 -2.72
C ILE A 4 6.40 -4.30 -3.65
N LYS A 5 6.11 -4.70 -4.90
CA LYS A 5 7.15 -4.99 -5.90
C LYS A 5 8.04 -3.77 -6.20
N THR A 6 7.47 -2.57 -6.24
CA THR A 6 8.26 -1.35 -6.41
C THR A 6 9.14 -1.05 -5.19
N LEU A 7 8.64 -1.26 -3.98
CA LEU A 7 9.43 -1.06 -2.75
C LEU A 7 10.60 -2.05 -2.64
N GLU A 8 10.40 -3.31 -3.05
CA GLU A 8 11.46 -4.32 -3.10
C GLU A 8 12.64 -3.89 -3.99
N GLN A 9 12.37 -3.19 -5.10
CA GLN A 9 13.42 -2.64 -5.97
C GLN A 9 14.28 -1.56 -5.29
N HIS A 10 13.77 -0.96 -4.22
CA HIS A 10 14.46 -0.01 -3.36
C HIS A 10 15.01 -0.65 -2.08
N ASN A 11 15.07 -1.99 -2.00
CA ASN A 11 15.46 -2.76 -0.82
C ASN A 11 14.57 -2.50 0.41
N ILE A 12 13.29 -2.17 0.20
CA ILE A 12 12.29 -1.97 1.26
C ILE A 12 11.33 -3.16 1.22
N PHE A 13 11.31 -3.96 2.28
CA PHE A 13 10.45 -5.13 2.38
C PHE A 13 9.25 -4.84 3.27
N ALA A 14 8.04 -5.14 2.77
CA ALA A 14 6.78 -4.92 3.46
C ALA A 14 5.77 -6.01 3.08
N ALA A 15 4.70 -6.13 3.85
CA ALA A 15 3.63 -7.07 3.56
C ALA A 15 2.39 -6.35 3.03
N SER A 16 1.65 -6.97 2.11
CA SER A 16 0.25 -6.58 1.87
C SER A 16 -0.64 -7.16 2.98
N GLY A 17 -1.66 -6.42 3.41
CA GLY A 17 -2.52 -6.76 4.57
C GLY A 17 -3.34 -8.08 4.48
N SER A 18 -3.09 -8.92 3.49
CA SER A 18 -3.76 -10.20 3.20
C SER A 18 -2.78 -11.38 3.06
N SER A 19 -1.56 -11.26 3.61
CA SER A 19 -0.44 -12.19 3.41
C SER A 19 -0.77 -13.65 3.75
N CYS A 20 -1.35 -14.37 2.79
CA CYS A 20 -1.27 -15.81 2.55
C CYS A 20 -1.73 -16.07 1.10
N SER A 21 -0.79 -16.50 0.27
CA SER A 21 -0.97 -16.84 -1.15
C SER A 21 -2.03 -17.92 -1.36
N THR A 22 -3.14 -17.59 -2.00
CA THR A 22 -4.03 -18.55 -2.68
C THR A 22 -5.06 -17.75 -3.48
N ASP A 23 -4.78 -17.54 -4.78
CA ASP A 23 -5.61 -17.14 -5.95
C ASP A 23 -6.89 -16.28 -5.84
N ALA A 24 -7.23 -15.75 -4.67
CA ALA A 24 -8.35 -14.87 -4.46
C ALA A 24 -7.82 -13.51 -4.05
N LEU A 25 -8.38 -12.44 -4.64
CA LEU A 25 -8.27 -11.06 -4.19
C LEU A 25 -8.84 -10.94 -2.78
N LYS A 26 -8.15 -11.49 -1.78
CA LYS A 26 -8.60 -11.53 -0.39
C LYS A 26 -8.31 -10.17 0.24
N ILE A 27 -9.38 -9.44 0.48
CA ILE A 27 -9.38 -8.26 1.34
C ILE A 27 -9.05 -8.72 2.77
N SER A 28 -8.30 -7.91 3.52
CA SER A 28 -7.94 -8.23 4.91
C SER A 28 -9.21 -8.43 5.76
N PRO A 29 -9.39 -9.59 6.43
CA PRO A 29 -10.57 -9.83 7.27
C PRO A 29 -10.65 -8.86 8.45
N VAL A 30 -9.50 -8.37 8.93
CA VAL A 30 -9.42 -7.35 9.99
C VAL A 30 -9.94 -6.01 9.48
N LEU A 31 -9.46 -5.54 8.31
CA LEU A 31 -9.94 -4.28 7.74
C LEU A 31 -11.44 -4.34 7.39
N THR A 32 -11.91 -5.49 6.92
CA THR A 32 -13.35 -5.72 6.70
C THR A 32 -14.14 -5.66 8.00
N ALA A 33 -13.66 -6.29 9.08
CA ALA A 33 -14.32 -6.26 10.39
C ALA A 33 -14.34 -4.85 11.01
N MET A 34 -13.35 -4.01 10.68
CA MET A 34 -13.35 -2.58 11.04
C MET A 34 -14.31 -1.73 10.19
N GLY A 35 -15.00 -2.34 9.21
CA GLY A 35 -15.97 -1.66 8.36
C GLY A 35 -15.34 -0.87 7.20
N LEU A 36 -14.08 -1.13 6.83
CA LEU A 36 -13.48 -0.45 5.68
C LEU A 36 -14.08 -0.98 4.37
N PRO A 37 -14.38 -0.08 3.41
CA PRO A 37 -14.72 -0.46 2.05
C PRO A 37 -13.65 -1.35 1.41
N GLY A 38 -14.06 -2.39 0.69
CA GLY A 38 -13.15 -3.38 0.10
C GLY A 38 -12.11 -2.77 -0.84
N ASN A 39 -12.48 -1.75 -1.61
CA ASN A 39 -11.57 -1.00 -2.48
C ASN A 39 -10.45 -0.27 -1.73
N VAL A 40 -10.74 0.23 -0.51
CA VAL A 40 -9.73 0.85 0.37
C VAL A 40 -8.89 -0.23 1.03
N ALA A 41 -9.52 -1.27 1.55
CA ALA A 41 -8.84 -2.34 2.28
C ALA A 41 -7.88 -3.16 1.39
N GLN A 42 -8.15 -3.25 0.08
CA GLN A 42 -7.24 -3.89 -0.89
C GLN A 42 -5.90 -3.15 -1.04
N GLY A 43 -5.85 -1.85 -0.76
CA GLY A 43 -4.63 -1.04 -0.80
C GLY A 43 -3.76 -1.12 0.46
N GLY A 44 -4.14 -1.93 1.45
CA GLY A 44 -3.47 -2.00 2.75
C GLY A 44 -2.06 -2.60 2.68
N ILE A 45 -1.11 -1.88 3.27
CA ILE A 45 0.29 -2.30 3.44
C ILE A 45 0.64 -2.25 4.92
N VAL A 46 1.42 -3.23 5.37
CA VAL A 46 1.89 -3.35 6.74
C VAL A 46 3.42 -3.30 6.74
N PHE A 47 3.96 -2.34 7.48
CA PHE A 47 5.37 -2.29 7.86
C PHE A 47 5.51 -2.82 9.28
N SER A 48 6.41 -3.77 9.46
CA SER A 48 6.76 -4.34 10.76
C SER A 48 8.21 -4.02 11.04
N PHE A 49 8.50 -3.47 12.21
CA PHE A 49 9.85 -3.09 12.63
C PHE A 49 10.34 -4.01 13.74
N GLY A 50 11.65 -4.23 13.80
CA GLY A 50 12.30 -5.07 14.80
C GLY A 50 13.40 -4.31 15.54
N LEU A 51 14.04 -4.99 16.50
CA LEU A 51 15.13 -4.40 17.30
C LEU A 51 16.33 -3.93 16.46
N GLN A 52 16.49 -4.48 15.26
CA GLN A 52 17.58 -4.14 14.35
C GLN A 52 17.22 -3.03 13.37
N THR A 53 15.96 -2.58 13.33
CA THR A 53 15.55 -1.48 12.45
C THR A 53 16.26 -0.21 12.86
N THR A 54 16.94 0.41 11.91
CA THR A 54 17.68 1.65 12.10
C THR A 54 16.86 2.86 11.68
N THR A 55 17.16 4.02 12.27
CA THR A 55 16.55 5.29 11.85
C THR A 55 16.85 5.59 10.37
N ALA A 56 18.05 5.24 9.88
CA ALA A 56 18.42 5.45 8.49
C ALA A 56 17.51 4.67 7.52
N GLU A 57 17.13 3.44 7.85
CA GLU A 57 16.18 2.67 7.05
C GLU A 57 14.79 3.31 7.06
N ILE A 58 14.34 3.85 8.21
CA ILE A 58 13.07 4.56 8.32
C ILE A 58 13.08 5.82 7.44
N GLU A 59 14.16 6.62 7.49
CA GLU A 59 14.32 7.80 6.64
C GLU A 59 14.33 7.45 5.15
N GLN A 60 14.95 6.33 4.77
CA GLN A 60 14.89 5.82 3.40
C GLN A 60 13.45 5.51 2.99
N VAL A 61 12.68 4.84 3.85
CA VAL A 61 11.26 4.54 3.56
C VAL A 61 10.45 5.82 3.40
N ILE A 62 10.62 6.80 4.29
CA ILE A 62 9.91 8.09 4.23
C ILE A 62 10.22 8.84 2.94
N SER A 63 11.46 8.79 2.46
CA SER A 63 11.88 9.43 1.22
C SER A 63 11.33 8.73 -0.04
N VAL A 64 11.41 7.40 -0.08
CA VAL A 64 11.07 6.59 -1.27
C VAL A 64 9.57 6.35 -1.40
N PHE A 65 8.88 6.04 -0.30
CA PHE A 65 7.50 5.57 -0.32
C PHE A 65 6.53 6.55 -1.01
N PRO A 66 6.55 7.88 -0.74
CA PRO A 66 5.67 8.84 -1.42
C PRO A 66 5.87 8.86 -2.94
N ALA A 67 7.12 8.75 -3.40
CA ALA A 67 7.43 8.73 -4.83
C ALA A 67 6.88 7.47 -5.51
N CYS A 68 7.02 6.31 -4.87
CA CYS A 68 6.44 5.05 -5.37
C CYS A 68 4.91 5.12 -5.45
N VAL A 69 4.26 5.64 -4.40
CA VAL A 69 2.80 5.80 -4.35
C VAL A 69 2.32 6.75 -5.46
N SER A 70 3.00 7.89 -5.64
CA SER A 70 2.68 8.88 -6.67
C SER A 70 2.73 8.25 -8.07
N ARG A 71 3.81 7.53 -8.38
CA ARG A 71 3.99 6.85 -9.66
C ARG A 71 2.85 5.87 -9.96
N ILE A 72 2.44 5.07 -8.98
CA ILE A 72 1.35 4.10 -9.16
C ILE A 72 0.00 4.80 -9.33
N ARG A 73 -0.23 5.90 -8.59
CA ARG A 73 -1.46 6.69 -8.72
C ARG A 73 -1.59 7.35 -10.08
N GLN A 74 -0.49 7.81 -10.68
CA GLN A 74 -0.49 8.41 -12.03
C GLN A 74 -0.96 7.45 -13.13
N VAL A 75 -0.75 6.14 -12.96
CA VAL A 75 -1.15 5.12 -13.94
C VAL A 75 -2.45 4.40 -13.56
N SER A 76 -3.06 4.77 -12.43
CA SER A 76 -4.26 4.10 -11.92
C SER A 76 -5.54 4.80 -12.41
N PRO A 77 -6.37 4.15 -13.24
CA PRO A 77 -7.65 4.72 -13.69
C PRO A 77 -8.60 4.97 -12.51
N LEU A 78 -8.64 4.05 -11.53
CA LEU A 78 -9.46 4.17 -10.32
C LEU A 78 -9.11 5.40 -9.48
N PHE A 79 -7.82 5.79 -9.45
CA PHE A 79 -7.42 6.99 -8.72
C PHE A 79 -7.85 8.27 -9.43
N ALA A 80 -7.80 8.29 -10.76
CA ALA A 80 -8.28 9.40 -11.58
C ALA A 80 -9.80 9.61 -11.42
N GLU A 81 -10.58 8.51 -11.44
CA GLU A 81 -12.02 8.54 -11.18
C GLU A 81 -12.34 9.15 -9.80
N ARG A 82 -11.66 8.69 -8.74
CA ARG A 82 -11.82 9.21 -7.37
C ARG A 82 -11.52 10.71 -7.27
N LEU A 83 -10.51 11.22 -7.98
CA LEU A 83 -10.20 12.65 -8.01
C LEU A 83 -11.31 13.45 -8.70
N ALA A 84 -11.86 12.94 -9.80
CA ALA A 84 -12.96 13.58 -10.51
C ALA A 84 -14.25 13.63 -9.67
N GLU A 85 -14.50 12.63 -8.82
CA GLU A 85 -15.62 12.60 -7.88
C GLU A 85 -15.45 13.61 -6.74
N THR A 86 -14.25 13.75 -6.20
CA THR A 86 -13.95 14.68 -5.09
C THR A 86 -14.11 16.15 -5.51
N THR A 87 -14.01 16.46 -6.81
CA THR A 87 -14.13 17.83 -7.35
C THR A 87 -15.59 18.25 -7.61
N LYS A 88 -16.55 17.33 -7.46
CA LYS A 88 -17.99 17.58 -7.68
C LYS A 88 -18.77 17.92 -6.41
N THR A 89 -18.10 18.04 -5.25
CA THR A 89 -18.68 18.47 -3.97
C THR A 89 -18.08 19.81 -3.58
#